data_AF-A0A925HZV6-F1
#
_entry.id   AF-A0A925HZV6-F1
#
_cell.length_a   1.000
_cell.length_b   1.000
_cell.length_c   1.000
_cell.angle_alpha   90.00
_cell.angle_beta   90.00
_cell.angle_gamma   90.00
#
_symmetry.space_group_name_H-M   'P 1'
#
loop_
_entity.id
_entity.type
_entity.pdbx_description
1 polymer ?
#
loop_
_entity_poly.entity_id
_entity_poly.type
_entity_poly.pdbx_seq_one_letter_code
_entity_poly.pdbx_strand_id
1 'polypeptide(L)'
;MGTRKVLVTLRVRNFITRSVMGTILLVLTAAPALALEPAHVFLLANKNLSASLEVAEHYCAKRRVPKENIISLDLPTGEDISRQDYDEKLAQPFREALKEKKDQAKVLLAVYGVPLRVGAPEATEEEQAELAKLDA
;
A
#
# COMPACT_ATOMS: atom_id res chain seq x y z
N MET A 1 -44.51 52.64 -17.04
CA MET A 1 -43.34 52.35 -16.17
C MET A 1 -43.22 50.85 -15.82
N GLY A 2 -43.48 49.92 -16.76
CA GLY A 2 -43.59 48.47 -16.48
C GLY A 2 -42.69 47.55 -17.32
N THR A 3 -42.23 48.00 -18.49
CA THR A 3 -41.45 47.17 -19.43
C THR A 3 -39.97 47.00 -19.05
N ARG A 4 -39.38 47.99 -18.37
CA ARG A 4 -37.97 47.92 -17.91
C ARG A 4 -37.76 46.95 -16.73
N LYS A 5 -38.73 46.81 -15.81
CA LYS A 5 -38.63 45.87 -14.68
C LYS A 5 -38.64 44.41 -15.14
N VAL A 6 -39.56 44.06 -16.05
CA VAL A 6 -39.72 42.69 -16.58
C VAL A 6 -38.47 42.21 -17.33
N LEU A 7 -37.88 43.07 -18.18
CA LEU A 7 -36.67 42.74 -18.95
C LEU A 7 -35.43 42.50 -18.06
N VAL A 8 -35.29 43.25 -16.96
CA VAL A 8 -34.19 43.06 -15.99
C VAL A 8 -34.37 41.74 -15.23
N THR A 9 -35.59 41.41 -14.79
CA THR A 9 -35.87 40.16 -14.07
C THR A 9 -35.63 38.91 -14.93
N LEU A 10 -36.00 38.94 -16.22
CA LEU A 10 -35.68 37.84 -17.16
C LEU A 10 -34.17 37.69 -17.41
N ARG A 11 -33.42 38.80 -17.48
CA ARG A 11 -31.97 38.79 -17.72
C ARG A 11 -31.18 38.28 -16.52
N VAL A 12 -31.60 38.60 -15.30
CA VAL A 12 -31.03 38.07 -14.04
C VAL A 12 -31.35 36.59 -13.87
N ARG A 13 -32.60 36.16 -14.15
CA ARG A 13 -33.00 34.75 -14.07
C ARG A 13 -32.22 33.86 -15.04
N ASN A 14 -31.98 34.33 -16.27
CA ASN A 14 -31.16 33.63 -17.26
C ASN A 14 -29.65 33.63 -16.91
N PHE A 15 -29.15 34.64 -16.21
CA PHE A 15 -27.77 34.66 -15.71
C PHE A 15 -27.57 33.64 -14.57
N ILE A 16 -28.53 33.58 -13.63
CA ILE A 16 -28.52 32.59 -12.54
C ILE A 16 -28.65 31.16 -13.08
N THR A 17 -29.57 30.89 -14.02
CA THR A 17 -29.71 29.54 -14.61
C THR A 17 -28.48 29.12 -15.41
N ARG A 18 -27.86 30.03 -16.17
CA ARG A 18 -26.62 29.73 -16.90
C ARG A 18 -25.44 29.48 -15.97
N SER A 19 -25.34 30.22 -14.88
CA SER A 19 -24.31 30.02 -13.87
C SER A 19 -24.50 28.69 -13.13
N VAL A 20 -25.73 28.34 -12.73
CA VAL A 20 -26.06 27.06 -12.10
C VAL A 20 -25.78 25.88 -13.05
N MET A 21 -26.16 26.00 -14.32
CA MET A 21 -25.88 24.97 -15.32
C MET A 21 -24.37 24.78 -15.55
N GLY A 22 -23.60 25.87 -15.56
CA GLY A 22 -22.13 25.83 -15.66
C GLY A 22 -21.47 25.14 -14.46
N THR A 23 -21.93 25.42 -13.24
CA THR A 23 -21.42 24.75 -12.03
C THR A 23 -21.78 23.27 -12.00
N ILE A 24 -23.00 22.91 -12.41
CA ILE A 24 -23.43 21.51 -12.52
C ILE A 24 -22.56 20.75 -13.53
N LEU A 25 -22.29 21.35 -14.70
CA LEU A 25 -21.42 20.75 -15.71
C LEU A 25 -19.99 20.56 -15.20
N LEU A 26 -19.43 21.52 -14.46
CA LEU A 26 -18.09 21.41 -13.86
C LEU A 26 -17.99 20.23 -12.87
N VAL A 27 -18.99 20.07 -11.99
CA VAL A 27 -19.05 18.96 -11.03
C VAL A 27 -19.22 17.62 -11.74
N LEU A 28 -20.00 17.56 -12.83
CA LEU A 28 -20.18 16.36 -13.64
C LEU A 28 -18.92 15.94 -14.42
N THR A 29 -17.99 16.88 -14.68
CA THR A 29 -16.72 16.59 -15.37
C THR A 29 -15.58 16.23 -14.42
N ALA A 30 -15.79 16.19 -13.11
CA ALA A 30 -14.78 15.79 -12.15
C ALA A 30 -14.51 14.28 -12.28
N ALA A 31 -13.35 13.90 -12.84
CA ALA A 31 -12.90 12.51 -12.86
C ALA A 31 -12.55 12.06 -11.43
N PRO A 32 -12.83 10.80 -11.06
CA PRO A 32 -12.37 10.26 -9.79
C PRO A 32 -10.85 10.28 -9.74
N ALA A 33 -10.29 10.87 -8.69
CA ALA A 33 -8.86 10.77 -8.44
C ALA A 33 -8.50 9.31 -8.11
N LEU A 34 -7.46 8.76 -8.74
CA LEU A 34 -6.89 7.46 -8.38
C LEU A 34 -6.14 7.59 -7.04
N ALA A 35 -6.91 7.72 -5.96
CA ALA A 35 -6.38 7.82 -4.62
C ALA A 35 -6.00 6.44 -4.08
N LEU A 36 -5.06 6.43 -3.14
CA LEU A 36 -4.71 5.20 -2.43
C LEU A 36 -5.87 4.77 -1.52
N GLU A 37 -6.50 3.66 -1.85
CA GLU A 37 -7.54 3.03 -1.02
C GLU A 37 -6.96 2.00 -0.05
N PRO A 38 -7.66 1.69 1.07
CA PRO A 38 -7.25 0.64 2.00
C PRO A 38 -7.04 -0.74 1.34
N ALA A 39 -7.79 -1.04 0.27
CA ALA A 39 -7.64 -2.28 -0.49
C ALA A 39 -6.27 -2.44 -1.15
N HIS A 40 -5.52 -1.34 -1.32
CA HIS A 40 -4.17 -1.36 -1.91
C HIS A 40 -3.04 -1.63 -0.90
N VAL A 41 -3.38 -1.73 0.39
CA VAL A 41 -2.40 -1.95 1.46
C VAL A 41 -2.37 -3.44 1.80
N PHE A 42 -1.19 -4.04 1.75
CA PHE A 42 -0.92 -5.42 2.16
C PHE A 42 0.02 -5.44 3.35
N LEU A 43 -0.33 -6.26 4.34
CA LEU A 43 0.43 -6.36 5.58
C LEU A 43 1.23 -7.65 5.58
N LEU A 44 2.50 -7.57 5.95
CA LEU A 44 3.34 -8.73 6.22
C LEU A 44 3.43 -8.91 7.74
N ALA A 45 3.05 -10.10 8.21
CA ALA A 45 3.07 -10.46 9.62
C ALA A 45 3.83 -11.77 9.85
N ASN A 46 4.42 -11.90 11.03
CA ASN A 46 5.09 -13.12 11.45
C ASN A 46 4.09 -14.05 12.14
N LYS A 47 3.82 -15.20 11.54
CA LYS A 47 2.90 -16.22 12.05
C LYS A 47 3.38 -16.82 13.38
N ASN A 48 4.69 -16.84 13.63
CA ASN A 48 5.29 -17.41 14.84
C ASN A 48 5.21 -16.48 16.05
N LEU A 49 4.72 -15.25 15.88
CA LEU A 49 4.60 -14.27 16.95
C LEU A 49 3.18 -13.73 17.02
N SER A 50 2.41 -14.14 18.05
CA SER A 50 1.00 -13.71 18.22
C SER A 50 0.83 -12.20 18.21
N ALA A 51 1.73 -11.47 18.88
CA ALA A 51 1.74 -10.01 18.90
C ALA A 51 1.89 -9.38 17.49
N SER A 52 2.56 -10.05 16.55
CA SER A 52 2.66 -9.60 15.16
C SER A 52 1.29 -9.64 14.47
N LEU A 53 0.58 -10.75 14.62
CA LEU A 53 -0.77 -10.94 14.08
C LEU A 53 -1.76 -9.95 14.70
N GLU A 54 -1.70 -9.76 16.02
CA GLU A 54 -2.55 -8.79 16.74
C GLU A 54 -2.36 -7.36 16.21
N VAL A 55 -1.11 -6.94 15.95
CA VAL A 55 -0.82 -5.63 15.37
C VAL A 55 -1.35 -5.51 13.94
N ALA A 56 -1.20 -6.56 13.13
CA ALA A 56 -1.71 -6.57 11.75
C ALA A 56 -3.25 -6.47 11.71
N GLU A 57 -3.94 -7.24 12.55
CA GLU A 57 -5.39 -7.21 12.66
C GLU A 57 -5.89 -5.87 13.20
N HIS A 58 -5.22 -5.32 14.22
CA HIS A 58 -5.53 -4.01 14.76
C HIS A 58 -5.39 -2.91 13.69
N TYR A 59 -4.31 -2.94 12.90
CA TYR A 59 -4.11 -2.00 11.81
C TYR A 59 -5.22 -2.11 10.77
N CYS A 60 -5.57 -3.34 10.36
CA CYS A 60 -6.65 -3.58 9.40
C CYS A 60 -7.98 -3.00 9.88
N ALA A 61 -8.35 -3.27 11.14
CA ALA A 61 -9.57 -2.73 11.73
C ALA A 61 -9.55 -1.19 11.78
N LYS A 62 -8.44 -0.58 12.21
CA LYS A 62 -8.33 0.87 12.37
C LYS A 62 -8.31 1.62 11.04
N ARG A 63 -7.70 1.03 10.00
CA ARG A 63 -7.50 1.65 8.68
C ARG A 63 -8.46 1.16 7.60
N ARG A 64 -9.37 0.23 7.96
CA ARG A 64 -10.32 -0.42 7.04
C ARG A 64 -9.62 -1.17 5.90
N VAL A 65 -8.41 -1.69 6.16
CA VAL A 65 -7.75 -2.58 5.21
C VAL A 65 -8.45 -3.94 5.28
N PRO A 66 -8.76 -4.58 4.14
CA PRO A 66 -9.36 -5.91 4.13
C PRO A 66 -8.48 -6.92 4.88
N LYS A 67 -9.07 -7.79 5.70
CA LYS A 67 -8.31 -8.75 6.52
C LYS A 67 -7.54 -9.76 5.66
N GLU A 68 -8.07 -10.07 4.48
CA GLU A 68 -7.46 -10.93 3.46
C GLU A 68 -6.18 -10.34 2.83
N ASN A 69 -5.84 -9.09 3.14
CA ASN A 69 -4.59 -8.47 2.75
C ASN A 69 -3.46 -8.69 3.77
N ILE A 70 -3.74 -9.38 4.89
CA ILE A 70 -2.70 -9.85 5.81
C ILE A 70 -2.06 -11.11 5.22
N ILE A 71 -0.76 -11.05 4.97
CA ILE A 71 0.10 -12.16 4.56
C ILE A 71 0.92 -12.57 5.78
N SER A 72 0.56 -13.70 6.39
CA SER A 72 1.27 -14.26 7.53
C SER A 72 2.27 -15.33 7.07
N LEU A 73 3.55 -15.12 7.39
CA LEU A 73 4.64 -16.01 7.01
C LEU A 73 5.32 -16.62 8.23
N ASP A 74 5.89 -17.81 8.06
CA ASP A 74 6.71 -18.50 9.06
C ASP A 74 8.11 -17.86 9.06
N LEU A 75 8.35 -16.92 9.99
CA LEU A 75 9.58 -16.13 10.07
C LEU A 75 10.25 -16.29 11.43
N PRO A 76 11.58 -16.14 11.54
CA PRO A 76 12.25 -16.07 12.83
C PRO A 76 11.69 -14.91 13.67
N THR A 77 11.66 -15.07 14.99
CA THR A 77 11.10 -14.08 15.93
C THR A 77 12.05 -12.93 16.25
N GLY A 78 13.33 -13.05 15.89
CA GLY A 78 14.33 -12.02 16.04
C GLY A 78 14.30 -10.97 14.92
N GLU A 79 15.10 -9.92 15.08
CA GLU A 79 15.27 -8.88 14.06
C GLU A 79 16.15 -9.31 12.88
N ASP A 80 16.90 -10.40 13.05
CA ASP A 80 17.87 -10.90 12.08
C ASP A 80 17.35 -12.18 11.40
N ILE A 81 17.57 -12.29 10.09
CA ILE A 81 17.25 -13.45 9.26
C ILE A 81 18.43 -13.77 8.35
N SER A 82 18.76 -15.04 8.13
CA SER A 82 19.82 -15.40 7.18
C SER A 82 19.40 -15.05 5.74
N ARG A 83 20.36 -14.92 4.81
CA ARG A 83 20.04 -14.72 3.39
C ARG A 83 19.15 -15.84 2.86
N GLN A 84 19.53 -17.08 3.12
CA GLN A 84 18.78 -18.26 2.70
C GLN A 84 17.34 -18.25 3.23
N ASP A 85 17.17 -18.06 4.55
CA ASP A 85 15.83 -18.02 5.15
C ASP A 85 15.01 -16.84 4.63
N TYR A 86 15.65 -15.69 4.35
CA TYR A 86 14.95 -14.57 3.72
C TYR A 86 14.40 -14.96 2.35
N ASP A 87 15.19 -15.63 1.52
CA ASP A 87 14.74 -16.01 0.18
C ASP A 87 13.66 -17.09 0.23
N GLU A 88 13.84 -18.12 1.05
CA GLU A 88 12.96 -19.29 1.15
C GLU A 88 11.67 -19.02 1.94
N LYS A 89 11.76 -18.30 3.07
CA LYS A 89 10.64 -18.14 4.01
C LYS A 89 9.90 -16.81 3.86
N LEU A 90 10.58 -15.77 3.37
CA LEU A 90 9.99 -14.44 3.18
C LEU A 90 9.76 -14.14 1.70
N ALA A 91 10.83 -13.97 0.92
CA ALA A 91 10.75 -13.36 -0.41
C ALA A 91 9.96 -14.22 -1.40
N GLN A 92 10.22 -15.53 -1.49
CA GLN A 92 9.46 -16.41 -2.37
C GLN A 92 7.99 -16.53 -1.96
N PRO A 93 7.64 -16.94 -0.72
CA PRO A 93 6.24 -17.08 -0.31
C PRO A 93 5.45 -15.77 -0.42
N PHE A 94 6.10 -14.63 -0.13
CA PHE A 94 5.47 -13.32 -0.25
C PHE A 94 5.15 -12.95 -1.70
N ARG A 95 6.07 -13.21 -2.64
CA ARG A 95 5.82 -13.00 -4.08
C ARG A 95 4.71 -13.90 -4.59
N GLU A 96 4.66 -15.13 -4.13
CA GLU A 96 3.59 -16.08 -4.48
C GLU A 96 2.23 -15.60 -3.96
N ALA A 97 2.16 -15.17 -2.70
CA ALA A 97 0.94 -14.63 -2.09
C ALA A 97 0.39 -13.39 -2.81
N LEU A 98 1.27 -12.58 -3.40
CA LEU A 98 0.90 -11.37 -4.14
C LEU A 98 0.75 -11.58 -5.65
N LYS A 99 1.03 -12.79 -6.18
CA LYS A 99 1.14 -13.01 -7.63
C LYS A 99 -0.08 -12.53 -8.42
N GLU A 100 -1.28 -12.87 -7.93
CA GLU A 100 -2.55 -12.49 -8.55
C GLU A 100 -3.06 -11.10 -8.10
N LYS A 101 -2.38 -10.47 -7.14
CA LYS A 101 -2.76 -9.18 -6.54
C LYS A 101 -1.74 -8.06 -6.83
N LYS A 102 -0.79 -8.28 -7.73
CA LYS A 102 0.30 -7.33 -8.03
C LYS A 102 -0.20 -5.94 -8.42
N ASP A 103 -1.27 -5.89 -9.21
CA ASP A 103 -1.86 -4.61 -9.64
C ASP A 103 -2.59 -3.90 -8.49
N GLN A 104 -3.01 -4.62 -7.46
CA GLN A 104 -3.67 -4.05 -6.28
C GLN A 104 -2.66 -3.64 -5.20
N ALA A 105 -1.57 -4.38 -5.03
CA ALA A 105 -0.59 -4.14 -3.98
C ALA A 105 0.27 -2.90 -4.24
N LYS A 106 -0.22 -1.72 -3.82
CA LYS A 106 0.52 -0.45 -3.94
C LYS A 106 1.35 -0.12 -2.72
N VAL A 107 0.97 -0.65 -1.56
CA VAL A 107 1.69 -0.43 -0.29
C VAL A 107 1.90 -1.75 0.41
N LEU A 108 3.13 -1.97 0.84
CA LEU A 108 3.52 -3.11 1.66
C LEU A 108 3.89 -2.61 3.05
N LEU A 109 3.27 -3.18 4.08
CA LEU A 109 3.47 -2.81 5.47
C LEU A 109 3.97 -4.03 6.24
N ALA A 110 5.27 -4.07 6.55
CA ALA A 110 5.81 -5.01 7.52
C ALA A 110 5.46 -4.55 8.94
N VAL A 111 4.79 -5.38 9.71
CA VAL A 111 4.43 -5.09 11.10
C VAL A 111 5.48 -5.60 12.07
N TYR A 112 5.34 -5.24 13.35
CA TYR A 112 6.17 -5.76 14.43
C TYR A 112 6.33 -7.28 14.36
N GLY A 113 7.54 -7.79 14.58
CA GLY A 113 7.87 -9.22 14.52
C GLY A 113 8.36 -9.72 13.17
N VAL A 114 8.33 -8.90 12.11
CA VAL A 114 9.01 -9.20 10.85
C VAL A 114 10.49 -8.81 10.95
N PRO A 115 11.45 -9.67 10.55
CA PRO A 115 12.87 -9.36 10.60
C PRO A 115 13.24 -8.10 9.80
N LEU A 116 14.21 -7.34 10.32
CA LEU A 116 14.66 -6.06 9.77
C LEU A 116 16.00 -6.17 9.06
N ARG A 117 16.86 -7.10 9.50
CA ARG A 117 18.23 -7.28 9.00
C ARG A 117 18.36 -8.63 8.33
N VAL A 118 18.81 -8.60 7.08
CA VAL A 118 19.11 -9.83 6.32
C VAL A 118 20.60 -10.05 6.32
N GLY A 119 21.02 -11.27 6.62
CA GLY A 119 22.40 -11.70 6.57
C GLY A 119 23.03 -11.42 5.21
N ALA A 120 24.35 -11.26 5.23
CA ALA A 120 25.13 -11.19 4.00
C ALA A 120 24.86 -12.46 3.14
N PRO A 121 24.91 -12.33 1.80
CA PRO A 121 25.01 -13.51 0.95
C PRO A 121 26.19 -14.38 1.39
N GLU A 122 26.08 -15.69 1.21
CA GLU A 122 27.24 -16.56 1.37
C GLU A 122 28.31 -16.15 0.35
N ALA A 123 29.55 -16.04 0.81
CA ALA A 123 30.67 -15.70 -0.05
C ALA A 123 30.86 -16.80 -1.09
N THR A 124 31.02 -16.38 -2.34
CA THR A 124 31.39 -17.28 -3.44
C THR A 124 32.74 -17.93 -3.17
N GLU A 125 33.03 -19.08 -3.80
CA GLU A 125 34.33 -19.76 -3.64
C GLU A 125 35.51 -18.84 -3.97
N GLU A 126 35.35 -17.94 -4.94
CA GLU A 126 36.35 -16.93 -5.30
C GLU A 126 36.55 -15.90 -4.19
N GLU A 127 35.48 -15.35 -3.62
CA GLU A 127 35.55 -14.41 -2.50
C GLU A 127 36.13 -15.05 -1.23
N GLN A 128 35.79 -16.32 -0.95
CA GLN A 128 36.38 -17.08 0.15
C GLN A 128 37.89 -17.29 -0.06
N ALA A 129 38.32 -17.58 -1.29
CA ALA A 129 39.72 -17.72 -1.62
C ALA A 129 40.49 -16.40 -1.55
N GLU A 130 39.85 -15.26 -1.81
CA GLU A 130 40.45 -13.93 -1.61
C GLU A 130 40.55 -13.55 -0.13
N LEU A 131 39.51 -13.79 0.67
CA LEU A 131 39.53 -13.59 2.12
C LEU A 131 40.67 -14.37 2.79
N ALA A 132 40.84 -15.64 2.40
CA ALA A 132 41.92 -16.48 2.92
C ALA A 132 43.34 -15.94 2.62
N LYS A 133 43.51 -15.09 1.58
CA LYS A 133 44.79 -14.44 1.27
C LYS A 133 45.05 -13.20 2.14
N LEU A 134 44.01 -12.58 2.70
CA LEU A 134 44.12 -11.38 3.54
C LEU A 134 44.42 -11.73 5.00
N ASP A 135 44.02 -12.93 5.44
CA ASP A 135 44.27 -13.46 6.78
C ASP A 135 45.62 -14.19 6.93
N ALA A 136 46.43 -14.24 5.86
CA ALA A 136 47.75 -14.88 5.78
C ALA A 136 48.90 -13.86 5.89
#